data_AF-A0A8T6DN57-F1
#
_entry.id   AF-A0A8T6DN57-F1
#
_cell.length_a   1.000
_cell.length_b   1.000
_cell.length_c   1.000
_cell.angle_alpha   90.00
_cell.angle_beta   90.00
_cell.angle_gamma   90.00
#
_symmetry.space_group_name_H-M   'P 1'
#
loop_
_entity.id
_entity.type
_entity.pdbx_description
1 polymer ?
#
loop_
_entity_poly.entity_id
_entity_poly.type
_entity_poly.pdbx_seq_one_letter_code
_entity_poly.pdbx_strand_id
1 'polypeptide(L)'
;MLNLESAVWIIARLCLGTFLSVALPVIAWILSRLFLQYAAPDATTIYIMQSLIIGVPAGVGAVIAWWNADAPTALKWTIAVTVPPGTALCAWLTLELRGVYTYYGLLGGSYRVPVIDIGDLLGTIIVASIITANIFAATPYIYRLFRHHEN
;
A
#
# COMPACT_ATOMS: atom_id res chain seq x y z
N MET A 1 -24.28 -9.45 -15.31
CA MET A 1 -24.92 -8.75 -14.18
C MET A 1 -24.17 -9.13 -12.91
N LEU A 2 -23.94 -8.17 -12.02
CA LEU A 2 -23.33 -8.46 -10.71
C LEU A 2 -24.42 -9.11 -9.84
N ASN A 3 -24.23 -10.36 -9.44
CA ASN A 3 -25.20 -11.08 -8.61
C ASN A 3 -24.91 -10.82 -7.13
N LEU A 4 -25.90 -11.03 -6.26
CA LEU A 4 -25.77 -10.78 -4.82
C LEU A 4 -24.57 -11.54 -4.22
N GLU A 5 -24.34 -12.77 -4.66
CA GLU A 5 -23.22 -13.60 -4.22
C GLU A 5 -21.86 -12.96 -4.53
N SER A 6 -21.63 -12.50 -5.77
CA SER A 6 -20.36 -11.86 -6.14
C SER A 6 -20.19 -10.51 -5.46
N ALA A 7 -21.27 -9.78 -5.18
CA ALA A 7 -21.22 -8.56 -4.36
C ALA A 7 -20.74 -8.85 -2.93
N VAL A 8 -21.26 -9.91 -2.29
CA VAL A 8 -20.86 -10.32 -0.94
C VAL A 8 -19.38 -10.71 -0.90
N TRP A 9 -18.90 -11.46 -1.90
CA TRP A 9 -17.48 -11.82 -2.00
C TRP A 9 -16.56 -10.61 -2.17
N ILE A 10 -16.92 -9.65 -3.03
CA ILE A 10 -16.16 -8.42 -3.21
C ILE A 10 -16.08 -7.65 -1.90
N ILE A 11 -17.20 -7.49 -1.19
CA ILE A 11 -17.24 -6.76 0.08
C ILE A 11 -16.39 -7.49 1.13
N ALA A 12 -16.51 -8.81 1.24
CA ALA A 12 -15.71 -9.60 2.18
C ALA A 12 -14.20 -9.47 1.91
N ARG A 13 -13.79 -9.55 0.64
CA ARG A 13 -12.38 -9.37 0.23
C ARG A 13 -11.90 -7.94 0.48
N LEU A 14 -12.75 -6.94 0.25
CA LEU A 14 -12.43 -5.55 0.56
C LEU A 14 -12.25 -5.34 2.07
N CYS A 15 -13.14 -5.88 2.91
CA CYS A 15 -13.02 -5.80 4.36
C CYS A 15 -11.77 -6.53 4.87
N LEU A 16 -11.47 -7.71 4.34
CA LEU A 16 -10.26 -8.45 4.68
C LEU A 16 -9.00 -7.70 4.21
N GLY A 17 -9.05 -7.15 3.00
CA GLY A 17 -7.94 -6.42 2.39
C GLY A 17 -7.64 -5.13 3.13
N THR A 18 -8.64 -4.36 3.52
CA THR A 18 -8.43 -3.17 4.35
C THR A 18 -7.89 -3.55 5.72
N PHE A 19 -8.41 -4.59 6.36
CA PHE A 19 -7.90 -5.06 7.65
C PHE A 19 -6.43 -5.48 7.58
N LEU A 20 -6.06 -6.35 6.63
CA LEU A 20 -4.69 -6.84 6.48
C LEU A 20 -3.73 -5.73 6.03
N SER A 21 -4.17 -4.84 5.14
CA SER A 21 -3.40 -3.66 4.71
C SER A 21 -3.27 -2.58 5.78
N VAL A 22 -3.92 -2.71 6.95
CA VAL A 22 -3.66 -1.90 8.14
C VAL A 22 -2.78 -2.67 9.13
N ALA A 23 -3.16 -3.91 9.44
CA ALA A 23 -2.52 -4.70 10.48
C ALA A 23 -1.05 -5.00 10.15
N LEU A 24 -0.75 -5.48 8.94
CA LEU A 24 0.61 -5.84 8.56
C LEU A 24 1.56 -4.64 8.55
N PRO A 25 1.21 -3.47 7.98
CA PRO A 25 2.06 -2.29 8.05
C PRO A 25 2.28 -1.76 9.45
N VAL A 26 1.25 -1.76 10.31
CA VAL A 26 1.40 -1.31 11.71
C VAL A 26 2.38 -2.21 12.44
N ILE A 27 2.26 -3.54 12.27
CA ILE A 27 3.21 -4.50 12.84
C ILE A 27 4.62 -4.25 12.30
N ALA A 28 4.79 -4.16 10.99
CA ALA A 28 6.08 -3.93 10.36
C ALA A 28 6.73 -2.61 10.81
N TRP A 29 5.94 -1.56 10.96
CA TRP A 29 6.40 -0.28 11.47
C TRP A 29 6.85 -0.38 12.93
N ILE A 30 6.08 -1.02 13.82
CA ILE A 30 6.47 -1.27 15.21
C ILE A 30 7.78 -2.06 15.27
N LEU A 31 7.90 -3.15 14.52
CA LEU A 31 9.11 -3.96 14.45
C LEU A 31 10.32 -3.14 13.98
N SER A 32 10.13 -2.29 12.96
CA SER A 32 11.21 -1.43 12.47
C SER A 32 11.74 -0.49 13.56
N ARG A 33 10.86 0.01 14.43
CA ARG A 33 11.25 0.88 15.55
C ARG A 33 12.00 0.13 16.63
N LEU A 34 11.62 -1.12 16.89
CA LEU A 34 12.26 -1.96 17.90
C LEU A 34 13.64 -2.45 17.47
N PHE A 35 13.78 -2.86 16.20
CA PHE A 35 14.96 -3.60 15.75
C PHE A 35 15.91 -2.82 14.85
N LEU A 36 15.42 -1.87 14.05
CA LEU A 36 16.24 -1.23 13.02
C LEU A 36 16.79 0.14 13.45
N GLN A 37 16.17 0.81 14.43
CA GLN A 37 16.57 2.11 15.02
C GLN A 37 17.38 3.00 14.06
N TYR A 38 16.85 3.24 12.87
CA TYR A 38 17.64 3.82 11.80
C TYR A 38 17.76 5.33 11.99
N ALA A 39 18.99 5.85 11.93
CA ALA A 39 19.27 7.27 11.84
C ALA A 39 19.41 7.65 10.36
N ALA A 40 18.33 8.13 9.74
CA ALA A 40 18.38 8.57 8.35
C ALA A 40 19.00 9.98 8.27
N PRO A 41 19.94 10.22 7.34
CA PRO A 41 20.65 11.50 7.23
C PRO A 41 19.81 12.62 6.61
N ASP A 42 18.79 12.28 5.82
CA ASP A 42 17.98 13.23 5.06
C ASP A 42 16.51 12.78 4.93
N ALA A 43 15.62 13.73 4.59
CA ALA A 43 14.18 13.50 4.52
C ALA A 43 13.76 12.51 3.42
N THR A 44 14.43 12.52 2.26
CA THR A 44 14.14 11.61 1.15
C THR A 44 14.37 10.16 1.58
N THR A 45 15.48 9.89 2.26
CA THR A 45 15.76 8.57 2.82
C THR A 45 14.71 8.15 3.85
N ILE A 46 14.22 9.07 4.69
CA ILE A 46 13.12 8.78 5.63
C ILE A 46 11.86 8.36 4.87
N TYR A 47 11.46 9.10 3.83
CA TYR A 47 10.24 8.82 3.06
C TYR A 47 10.32 7.50 2.32
N ILE A 48 11.45 7.20 1.69
CA ILE A 48 11.67 5.91 1.00
C ILE A 48 11.64 4.76 2.00
N MET A 49 12.31 4.89 3.15
CA MET A 49 12.33 3.82 4.14
C MET A 49 10.94 3.58 4.74
N GLN A 50 10.21 4.65 5.08
CA GLN A 50 8.87 4.54 5.63
C GLN A 50 7.86 3.99 4.60
N SER A 51 7.97 4.38 3.33
CA SER A 51 7.12 3.84 2.27
C SER A 51 7.38 2.36 2.00
N LEU A 52 8.62 1.89 2.13
CA LEU A 52 8.95 0.46 2.02
C LEU A 52 8.44 -0.32 3.24
N ILE A 53 8.71 0.16 4.45
CA ILE A 53 8.33 -0.50 5.71
C ILE A 53 6.81 -0.63 5.84
N ILE A 54 6.05 0.35 5.33
CA ILE A 54 4.59 0.37 5.47
C ILE A 54 3.91 -0.12 4.18
N GLY A 55 4.34 0.38 3.03
CA GLY A 55 3.70 0.11 1.73
C GLY A 55 3.88 -1.32 1.25
N VAL A 56 5.05 -1.94 1.45
CA VAL A 56 5.25 -3.35 1.03
C VAL A 56 4.34 -4.28 1.84
N PRO A 57 4.30 -4.24 3.19
CA PRO A 57 3.37 -5.06 3.96
C PRO A 57 1.90 -4.77 3.65
N ALA A 58 1.54 -3.53 3.32
CA ALA A 58 0.17 -3.17 2.96
C ALA A 58 -0.24 -3.87 1.66
N GLY A 59 0.65 -3.84 0.66
CA GLY A 59 0.49 -4.55 -0.60
C GLY A 59 0.40 -6.05 -0.40
N VAL A 60 1.24 -6.65 0.47
CA VAL A 60 1.15 -8.08 0.81
C VAL A 60 -0.21 -8.43 1.42
N GLY A 61 -0.72 -7.59 2.34
CA GLY A 61 -2.04 -7.78 2.94
C GLY A 61 -3.16 -7.78 1.88
N ALA A 62 -3.09 -6.88 0.90
CA ALA A 62 -4.03 -6.85 -0.21
C ALA A 62 -3.88 -8.08 -1.11
N VAL A 63 -2.65 -8.50 -1.45
CA VAL A 63 -2.42 -9.72 -2.24
C VAL A 63 -3.08 -10.93 -1.59
N ILE A 64 -2.98 -11.07 -0.27
CA ILE A 64 -3.61 -12.17 0.48
C ILE A 64 -5.14 -12.08 0.38
N ALA A 65 -5.72 -10.91 0.62
CA ALA A 65 -7.17 -10.74 0.60
C ALA A 65 -7.79 -10.93 -0.80
N TRP A 66 -7.07 -10.51 -1.83
CA TRP A 66 -7.49 -10.60 -3.22
C TRP A 66 -6.95 -11.85 -3.93
N TRP A 67 -6.34 -12.77 -3.19
CA TRP A 67 -5.82 -14.01 -3.75
C TRP A 67 -6.98 -14.84 -4.33
N ASN A 68 -6.84 -15.23 -5.59
CA ASN A 68 -7.81 -16.09 -6.26
C ASN A 68 -7.10 -17.37 -6.72
N ALA A 69 -7.42 -18.51 -6.11
CA ALA A 69 -6.79 -19.79 -6.41
C ALA A 69 -7.06 -20.25 -7.85
N ASP A 70 -8.27 -19.95 -8.35
CA ASP A 70 -8.75 -20.34 -9.68
C ASP A 70 -8.17 -19.44 -10.79
N ALA A 71 -7.43 -18.40 -10.42
CA ALA A 71 -6.73 -17.58 -11.39
C ALA A 71 -5.53 -18.29 -12.03
N PRO A 72 -5.21 -18.00 -13.31
CA PRO A 72 -4.01 -18.47 -13.98
C PRO A 72 -2.78 -18.15 -13.14
N THR A 73 -1.86 -19.10 -13.08
CA THR A 73 -0.62 -18.98 -12.31
C THR A 73 0.17 -17.73 -12.66
N ALA A 74 0.24 -17.36 -13.94
CA ALA A 74 0.89 -16.14 -14.39
C ALA A 74 0.29 -14.89 -13.72
N LEU A 75 -1.04 -14.75 -13.70
CA LEU A 75 -1.71 -13.60 -13.10
C LEU A 75 -1.48 -13.53 -11.58
N LYS A 76 -1.55 -14.68 -10.89
CA LYS A 76 -1.28 -14.76 -9.45
C LYS A 76 0.12 -14.22 -9.12
N TRP A 77 1.12 -14.65 -9.87
CA TRP A 77 2.49 -14.18 -9.70
C TRP A 77 2.67 -12.72 -10.08
N THR A 78 2.03 -12.26 -11.16
CA THR A 78 2.06 -10.83 -11.52
C THR A 78 1.54 -9.99 -10.36
N ILE A 79 0.36 -10.31 -9.81
CA ILE A 79 -0.22 -9.58 -8.68
C ILE A 79 0.71 -9.64 -7.45
N ALA A 80 1.21 -10.83 -7.11
CA ALA A 80 2.10 -11.00 -5.96
C ALA A 80 3.40 -10.18 -6.05
N VAL A 81 3.94 -10.03 -7.27
CA VAL A 81 5.21 -9.34 -7.50
C VAL A 81 5.01 -7.84 -7.72
N THR A 82 3.91 -7.39 -8.31
CA THR A 82 3.73 -5.98 -8.68
C THR A 82 2.97 -5.17 -7.63
N VAL A 83 2.01 -5.75 -6.91
CA VAL A 83 1.21 -5.01 -5.93
C VAL A 83 2.06 -4.49 -4.77
N PRO A 84 2.94 -5.30 -4.11
CA PRO A 84 3.75 -4.80 -3.00
C PRO A 84 4.68 -3.61 -3.37
N PRO A 85 5.53 -3.69 -4.42
CA PRO A 85 6.38 -2.57 -4.79
C PRO A 85 5.56 -1.40 -5.38
N GLY A 86 4.49 -1.67 -6.12
CA GLY A 86 3.60 -0.61 -6.64
C GLY A 86 2.96 0.20 -5.51
N THR A 87 2.52 -0.48 -4.45
CA THR A 87 1.97 0.16 -3.24
C THR A 87 3.02 1.03 -2.56
N ALA A 88 4.24 0.52 -2.36
CA ALA A 88 5.33 1.28 -1.77
C ALA A 88 5.72 2.52 -2.59
N LEU A 89 5.73 2.41 -3.92
CA LEU A 89 5.97 3.54 -4.81
C LEU A 89 4.88 4.61 -4.71
N CYS A 90 3.60 4.20 -4.70
CA CYS A 90 2.51 5.16 -4.53
C CYS A 90 2.52 5.83 -3.14
N ALA A 91 2.87 5.08 -2.10
CA ALA A 91 3.03 5.61 -0.76
C ALA A 91 4.16 6.66 -0.70
N TRP A 92 5.31 6.37 -1.31
CA TRP A 92 6.41 7.32 -1.44
C TRP A 92 6.01 8.57 -2.23
N LEU A 93 5.40 8.40 -3.41
CA LEU A 93 4.92 9.52 -4.23
C LEU A 93 3.94 10.41 -3.48
N THR A 94 3.08 9.83 -2.64
CA THR A 94 2.13 10.59 -1.81
C THR A 94 2.87 11.45 -0.78
N LEU A 95 3.92 10.92 -0.16
CA LEU A 95 4.79 11.69 0.73
C LEU A 95 5.55 12.77 0.02
N GLU A 96 6.10 12.49 -1.17
CA GLU A 96 6.80 13.50 -1.98
C GLU A 96 5.87 14.63 -2.38
N LEU A 97 4.66 14.31 -2.85
CA LEU A 97 3.64 15.31 -3.20
C LEU A 97 3.24 16.13 -1.97
N ARG A 98 2.99 15.50 -0.82
CA ARG A 98 2.72 16.21 0.44
C ARG A 98 3.91 17.08 0.84
N GLY A 99 5.12 16.57 0.67
CA GLY A 99 6.40 17.26 0.83
C GLY A 99 6.40 18.53 0.01
N VAL A 100 6.10 18.48 -1.28
CA VAL A 100 5.98 19.63 -2.19
C VAL A 100 5.01 20.69 -1.64
N TYR A 101 3.82 20.27 -1.18
CA TYR A 101 2.82 21.19 -0.60
C TYR A 101 3.25 21.82 0.73
N THR A 102 4.13 21.15 1.47
CA THR A 102 4.73 21.66 2.72
C THR A 102 6.10 22.34 2.52
N TYR A 103 6.51 22.62 1.26
CA TYR A 103 7.80 23.23 0.85
C TYR A 103 9.06 22.32 0.93
N TYR A 104 8.90 21.02 0.69
CA TYR A 104 9.94 19.99 0.90
C TYR A 104 10.12 18.92 -0.21
N GLY A 105 9.61 19.08 -1.44
CA GLY A 105 9.86 18.14 -2.57
C GLY A 105 9.62 18.82 -3.92
N LEU A 106 10.28 18.55 -5.06
CA LEU A 106 10.56 17.25 -5.73
C LEU A 106 12.03 17.09 -6.20
N LEU A 107 12.86 18.14 -6.10
CA LEU A 107 14.24 18.21 -6.64
C LEU A 107 15.09 19.18 -5.78
N GLY A 108 15.47 18.77 -4.56
CA GLY A 108 16.46 19.52 -3.75
C GLY A 108 15.97 20.80 -3.04
N GLY A 109 14.73 20.83 -2.55
CA GLY A 109 14.15 22.00 -1.86
C GLY A 109 14.54 22.14 -0.40
N SER A 110 15.38 23.14 -0.10
CA SER A 110 15.71 23.82 1.17
C SER A 110 15.73 23.03 2.51
N TYR A 111 16.93 22.95 3.09
CA TYR A 111 17.24 22.59 4.48
C TYR A 111 16.52 23.48 5.50
N ARG A 112 15.32 23.10 5.94
CA ARG A 112 14.80 23.52 7.25
C ARG A 112 14.19 22.32 7.96
N VAL A 113 14.70 22.03 9.16
CA VAL A 113 14.32 20.90 10.01
C VAL A 113 12.79 20.79 10.08
N PRO A 114 12.17 19.78 9.47
CA PRO A 114 10.73 19.62 9.55
C PRO A 114 10.37 19.09 10.95
N VAL A 115 9.51 19.81 11.68
CA VAL A 115 8.70 19.20 12.74
C VAL A 115 7.51 18.53 12.05
N ILE A 116 7.77 17.51 11.25
CA ILE A 116 6.70 16.63 10.75
C ILE A 116 6.35 15.72 11.92
N ASP A 117 5.10 15.80 12.38
CA ASP A 117 4.59 14.83 13.33
C ASP A 117 4.60 13.44 12.69
N ILE A 118 5.25 12.49 13.38
CA ILE A 118 5.35 11.10 12.97
C ILE A 118 3.95 10.50 12.81
N GLY A 119 2.97 10.92 13.65
CA GLY A 119 1.59 10.46 13.55
C GLY A 119 0.93 10.84 12.23
N ASP A 120 1.13 12.08 11.79
CA ASP A 120 0.61 12.60 10.53
C ASP A 120 1.23 11.93 9.31
N LEU A 121 2.55 11.68 9.37
CA LEU A 121 3.28 10.97 8.33
C LEU A 121 2.77 9.53 8.21
N LEU A 122 2.63 8.84 9.33
CA LEU A 122 2.09 7.48 9.38
C LEU A 122 0.67 7.40 8.84
N GLY A 123 -0.22 8.28 9.30
CA GLY A 123 -1.61 8.31 8.84
C GLY A 123 -1.69 8.48 7.32
N THR A 124 -0.87 9.39 6.77
CA THR A 124 -0.81 9.63 5.33
C THR A 124 -0.35 8.39 4.56
N ILE A 125 0.76 7.77 4.97
CA ILE A 125 1.32 6.59 4.29
C ILE A 125 0.38 5.40 4.39
N ILE A 126 -0.19 5.15 5.57
CA ILE A 126 -1.09 4.03 5.81
C ILE A 126 -2.33 4.18 4.92
N VAL A 127 -2.98 5.35 4.92
CA VAL A 127 -4.16 5.60 4.06
C VAL A 127 -3.83 5.43 2.58
N ALA A 128 -2.74 6.05 2.12
CA ALA A 128 -2.29 5.93 0.73
C ALA A 128 -2.01 4.48 0.34
N SER A 129 -1.34 3.73 1.21
CA SER A 129 -0.98 2.33 0.99
C SER A 129 -2.21 1.43 0.95
N ILE A 130 -3.18 1.61 1.86
CA ILE A 130 -4.41 0.80 1.90
C ILE A 130 -5.21 0.97 0.60
N ILE A 131 -5.41 2.22 0.18
CA ILE A 131 -6.19 2.54 -1.01
C ILE A 131 -5.51 1.96 -2.25
N THR A 132 -4.22 2.23 -2.42
CA THR A 132 -3.47 1.81 -3.62
C THR A 132 -3.30 0.29 -3.69
N ALA A 133 -3.00 -0.36 -2.57
CA ALA A 133 -2.88 -1.82 -2.49
C ALA A 133 -4.19 -2.51 -2.89
N ASN A 134 -5.32 -2.08 -2.31
CA ASN A 134 -6.61 -2.69 -2.60
C ASN A 134 -7.08 -2.41 -4.02
N ILE A 135 -6.85 -1.20 -4.56
CA ILE A 135 -7.18 -0.89 -5.96
C ILE A 135 -6.36 -1.78 -6.91
N PHE A 136 -5.03 -1.85 -6.73
CA PHE A 136 -4.19 -2.66 -7.62
C PHE A 136 -4.52 -4.14 -7.55
N ALA A 137 -4.81 -4.67 -6.35
CA ALA A 137 -5.13 -6.07 -6.17
C ALA A 137 -6.56 -6.43 -6.65
N ALA A 138 -7.54 -5.53 -6.45
CA ALA A 138 -8.93 -5.75 -6.86
C ALA A 138 -9.15 -5.63 -8.37
N THR A 139 -8.43 -4.73 -9.04
CA THR A 139 -8.59 -4.44 -10.48
C THR A 139 -8.60 -5.70 -11.36
N PRO A 140 -7.59 -6.59 -11.31
CA PRO A 140 -7.59 -7.80 -12.13
C PRO A 140 -8.71 -8.78 -11.77
N TYR A 141 -9.11 -8.86 -10.50
CA TYR A 141 -10.22 -9.70 -10.06
C TYR A 141 -11.54 -9.21 -10.64
N ILE A 142 -11.84 -7.91 -10.46
CA ILE A 142 -13.06 -7.27 -10.96
C ILE A 142 -13.12 -7.34 -12.50
N TYR A 143 -12.00 -7.08 -13.18
CA TYR A 143 -11.92 -7.20 -14.63
C TYR A 143 -12.32 -8.61 -15.12
N ARG A 144 -11.87 -9.66 -14.43
CA ARG A 144 -12.19 -11.04 -14.80
C ARG A 144 -13.62 -11.43 -14.46
N LEU A 145 -14.13 -10.97 -13.33
CA LEU A 145 -15.54 -11.12 -12.98
C LEU A 145 -16.45 -10.57 -14.09
N PHE A 146 -16.12 -9.39 -14.63
CA PHE A 146 -16.92 -8.79 -15.71
C PHE A 146 -16.68 -9.42 -17.09
N ARG A 147 -15.44 -9.75 -17.45
CA ARG A 147 -15.11 -10.21 -18.80
C ARG A 147 -15.28 -11.72 -19.00
N HIS A 148 -15.05 -12.51 -17.95
CA HIS A 148 -15.05 -13.97 -18.02
C HIS A 148 -16.23 -14.60 -17.27
N HIS A 149 -17.06 -13.80 -16.57
CA HIS A 149 -18.18 -14.30 -15.76
C HIS A 149 -17.76 -15.38 -14.74
N GLU A 150 -16.52 -15.32 -14.27
CA GLU A 150 -16.01 -16.20 -13.21
C GLU A 150 -16.57 -15.70 -11.87
N ASN A 151 -17.33 -16.54 -11.18
CA ASN A 151 -17.81 -16.29 -9.81
C ASN A 151 -16.71 -16.59 -8.79
#